data_AF-A0A5C6BVS3-F1
#
_entry.id   AF-A0A5C6BVS3-F1
#
_cell.length_a   1.000
_cell.length_b   1.000
_cell.length_c   1.000
_cell.angle_alpha   90.00
_cell.angle_beta   90.00
_cell.angle_gamma   90.00
#
_symmetry.space_group_name_H-M   'P 1'
#
loop_
_entity.id
_entity.type
_entity.pdbx_description
1 polymer ?
#
loop_
_entity_poly.entity_id
_entity_poly.type
_entity_poly.pdbx_seq_one_letter_code
_entity_poly.pdbx_strand_id
1 'polypeptide(L)'
;MPRRNSRNPIRGFQALENRQMMAGDVSVTTSSSGSTFDLHIDGDFRSNQISVWESNGIVHVQGETGTTVNGLSSAQIPLTSMGKQRQTLEDIHIDMEGGNDEVVLSGLYTNWDDADIDIDLGDGSDTVRFYNVGAIDDLMIEGGNDWGADSILLWNVGADDIEIETGNGNDAVHGYMVRAIDEFHIETGRGNDTVGFFRARADELDINLGADNDSLTLQEVNANDVDLDGGSGFDQLRFQPQSPLPEWTMNFNPLDEADDFEFFEQL
;
A
#
# COMPACT_ATOMS: atom_id res chain seq x y z
N MET A 1 34.56 67.86 26.79
CA MET A 1 33.29 67.34 26.24
C MET A 1 33.46 65.85 25.97
N PRO A 2 32.70 64.93 26.60
CA PRO A 2 32.89 63.49 26.38
C PRO A 2 32.06 63.03 25.18
N ARG A 3 32.69 62.29 24.26
CA ARG A 3 32.05 61.66 23.10
C ARG A 3 31.32 60.39 23.55
N ARG A 4 29.99 60.34 23.35
CA ARG A 4 29.16 59.13 23.52
C ARG A 4 29.49 58.14 22.40
N ASN A 5 30.13 57.01 22.75
CA ASN A 5 30.23 55.86 21.87
C ASN A 5 28.88 55.14 21.84
N SER A 6 28.14 55.27 20.74
CA SER A 6 26.97 54.44 20.44
C SER A 6 27.44 53.03 20.08
N ARG A 7 27.19 52.07 20.95
CA ARG A 7 27.36 50.64 20.64
C ARG A 7 26.19 50.21 19.74
N ASN A 8 26.47 49.88 18.49
CA ASN A 8 25.53 49.18 17.62
C ASN A 8 25.31 47.76 18.18
N PRO A 9 24.06 47.33 18.46
CA PRO A 9 23.78 45.94 18.76
C PRO A 9 23.97 45.11 17.50
N ILE A 10 24.98 44.23 17.51
CA ILE A 10 25.15 43.19 16.49
C ILE A 10 23.95 42.25 16.66
N ARG A 11 23.02 42.29 15.70
CA ARG A 11 21.98 41.27 15.55
C ARG A 11 22.68 40.03 15.02
N GLY A 12 23.05 39.12 15.92
CA GLY A 12 23.51 37.79 15.54
C GLY A 12 22.35 37.07 14.87
N PHE A 13 22.55 36.63 13.63
CA PHE A 13 21.73 35.55 13.08
C PHE A 13 22.02 34.33 13.97
N GLN A 14 21.05 33.93 14.79
CA GLN A 14 21.06 32.56 15.30
C GLN A 14 21.01 31.67 14.07
N ALA A 15 22.01 30.80 13.90
CA ALA A 15 21.92 29.74 12.91
C ALA A 15 20.58 29.04 13.16
N LEU A 16 19.80 28.80 12.10
CA LEU A 16 18.75 27.80 12.16
C LEU A 16 19.45 26.53 12.65
N GLU A 17 19.28 26.21 13.92
CA GLU A 17 19.57 24.88 14.42
C GLU A 17 18.81 23.95 13.49
N ASN A 18 19.50 22.97 12.91
CA ASN A 18 18.85 21.86 12.22
C ASN A 18 17.92 21.23 13.26
N ARG A 19 16.69 21.74 13.34
CA ARG A 19 15.58 21.03 13.93
C ARG A 19 15.38 19.88 12.97
N GLN A 20 16.07 18.80 13.29
CA GLN A 20 15.72 17.48 12.82
C GLN A 20 14.22 17.38 13.16
N MET A 21 13.38 17.56 12.14
CA MET A 21 11.96 17.28 12.25
C MET A 21 11.92 15.86 12.78
N MET A 22 11.39 15.66 13.99
CA MET A 22 11.36 14.33 14.57
C MET A 22 10.48 13.50 13.64
N ALA A 23 11.10 12.54 12.96
CA ALA A 23 10.39 11.52 12.20
C ALA A 23 9.34 10.84 13.10
N GLY A 24 8.34 10.21 12.48
CA GLY A 24 7.27 9.52 13.21
C GLY A 24 7.77 8.35 14.07
N ASP A 25 6.88 7.81 14.89
CA ASP A 25 7.10 6.58 15.66
C ASP A 25 5.93 5.65 15.41
N VAL A 26 6.20 4.38 15.14
CA VAL A 26 5.18 3.34 15.10
C VAL A 26 5.21 2.51 16.38
N SER A 27 4.05 2.23 16.93
CA SER A 27 3.84 1.22 17.97
C SER A 27 3.76 -0.15 17.31
N VAL A 28 4.41 -1.16 17.90
CA VAL A 28 4.28 -2.56 17.44
C VAL A 28 3.90 -3.43 18.62
N THR A 29 2.79 -4.14 18.49
CA THR A 29 2.28 -5.06 19.49
C THR A 29 1.90 -6.40 18.86
N THR A 30 1.72 -7.42 19.71
CA THR A 30 1.30 -8.75 19.27
C THR A 30 0.26 -9.31 20.24
N SER A 31 -0.84 -9.84 19.73
CA SER A 31 -1.82 -10.63 20.48
C SER A 31 -1.63 -12.11 20.14
N SER A 32 -1.50 -12.98 21.14
CA SER A 32 -1.31 -14.41 20.89
C SER A 32 -2.55 -15.22 21.26
N SER A 33 -3.05 -16.04 20.34
CA SER A 33 -4.16 -16.98 20.57
C SER A 33 -3.69 -18.43 20.41
N GLY A 34 -3.17 -19.03 21.48
CA GLY A 34 -2.71 -20.42 21.43
C GLY A 34 -1.45 -20.61 20.58
N SER A 35 -1.59 -21.14 19.36
CA SER A 35 -0.48 -21.38 18.42
C SER A 35 -0.33 -20.30 17.35
N THR A 36 -1.09 -19.22 17.45
CA THR A 36 -1.03 -18.08 16.54
C THR A 36 -0.65 -16.80 17.27
N PHE A 37 -0.35 -15.77 16.49
CA PHE A 37 -0.42 -14.40 16.96
C PHE A 37 -0.72 -13.45 15.80
N ASP A 38 -1.32 -12.32 16.18
CA ASP A 38 -1.65 -11.21 15.31
C ASP A 38 -0.56 -10.15 15.51
N LEU A 39 -0.13 -9.53 14.42
CA LEU A 39 0.80 -8.41 14.43
C LEU A 39 0.02 -7.11 14.23
N HIS A 40 0.11 -6.22 15.21
CA HIS A 40 -0.51 -4.90 15.12
C HIS A 40 0.57 -3.81 15.09
N ILE A 41 0.52 -2.95 14.08
CA ILE A 41 1.43 -1.83 13.89
C ILE A 41 0.59 -0.55 13.78
N ASP A 42 0.78 0.38 14.71
CA ASP A 42 0.07 1.66 14.73
C ASP A 42 1.05 2.80 14.50
N GLY A 43 0.80 3.63 13.50
CA GLY A 43 1.50 4.87 13.22
C GLY A 43 1.21 5.95 14.26
N ASP A 44 1.91 7.06 14.12
CA ASP A 44 1.47 8.34 14.68
C ASP A 44 0.97 9.22 13.53
N PHE A 45 0.27 10.32 13.84
CA PHE A 45 -0.13 11.37 12.87
C PHE A 45 1.02 12.12 12.15
N ARG A 46 2.14 11.46 11.85
CA ARG A 46 3.28 11.96 11.08
C ARG A 46 3.66 10.91 10.07
N SER A 47 4.37 11.35 9.03
CA SER A 47 5.00 10.44 8.08
C SER A 47 5.91 9.41 8.76
N ASN A 48 5.56 8.15 8.60
CA ASN A 48 6.33 6.98 9.00
C ASN A 48 6.82 6.21 7.78
N GLN A 49 8.00 5.61 7.89
CA GLN A 49 8.52 4.71 6.86
C GLN A 49 8.92 3.41 7.54
N ILE A 50 8.29 2.31 7.16
CA ILE A 50 8.52 1.01 7.76
C ILE A 50 8.72 -0.09 6.72
N SER A 51 9.51 -1.09 7.10
CA SER A 51 9.64 -2.34 6.36
C SER A 51 9.36 -3.52 7.28
N VAL A 52 8.51 -4.43 6.81
CA VAL A 52 8.07 -5.63 7.53
C VAL A 52 8.43 -6.86 6.70
N TRP A 53 9.16 -7.81 7.28
CA TRP A 53 9.53 -9.05 6.60
C TRP A 53 9.77 -10.20 7.57
N GLU A 54 9.60 -11.44 7.09
CA GLU A 54 10.04 -12.61 7.83
C GLU A 54 11.45 -13.04 7.40
N SER A 55 12.33 -13.31 8.35
CA SER A 55 13.57 -14.04 8.06
C SER A 55 13.97 -14.95 9.22
N ASN A 56 14.33 -16.20 8.90
CA ASN A 56 14.77 -17.21 9.88
C ASN A 56 13.75 -17.45 11.02
N GLY A 57 12.45 -17.38 10.74
CA GLY A 57 11.39 -17.55 11.74
C GLY A 57 11.30 -16.37 12.71
N ILE A 58 11.65 -15.17 12.26
CA ILE A 58 11.49 -13.91 13.00
C ILE A 58 10.83 -12.93 12.05
N VAL A 59 9.74 -12.30 12.49
CA VAL A 59 9.17 -11.14 11.81
C VAL A 59 9.93 -9.91 12.30
N HIS A 60 10.44 -9.14 11.35
CA HIS A 60 11.16 -7.90 11.58
C HIS A 60 10.23 -6.74 11.22
N VAL A 61 10.15 -5.73 12.09
CA VAL A 61 9.56 -4.42 11.78
C VAL A 61 10.68 -3.40 11.95
N GLN A 62 11.07 -2.74 10.87
CA GLN A 62 12.18 -1.79 10.82
C GLN A 62 11.63 -0.40 10.51
N GLY A 63 12.00 0.60 11.31
CA GLY A 63 11.76 2.00 10.97
C GLY A 63 12.87 2.53 10.07
N GLU A 64 12.50 3.26 9.03
CA GLU A 64 13.38 3.83 8.02
C GLU A 64 13.36 5.37 8.07
N THR A 65 14.38 6.01 7.48
CA THR A 65 14.48 7.49 7.35
C THR A 65 14.27 8.29 8.67
N GLY A 66 14.51 7.64 9.80
CA GLY A 66 14.38 8.24 11.13
C GLY A 66 13.13 7.82 11.90
N THR A 67 12.17 7.14 11.27
CA THR A 67 11.03 6.53 11.96
C THR A 67 11.54 5.57 13.02
N THR A 68 10.95 5.66 14.21
CA THR A 68 11.21 4.72 15.29
C THR A 68 10.10 3.67 15.40
N VAL A 69 10.41 2.54 16.00
CA VAL A 69 9.53 1.40 16.27
C VAL A 69 9.56 1.18 17.78
N ASN A 70 8.49 1.50 18.47
CA ASN A 70 8.43 1.54 19.94
C ASN A 70 9.58 2.38 20.54
N GLY A 71 9.93 3.50 19.91
CA GLY A 71 11.06 4.37 20.30
C GLY A 71 12.46 3.79 20.01
N LEU A 72 12.57 2.66 19.31
CA LEU A 72 13.83 2.05 18.84
C LEU A 72 13.93 2.12 17.32
N SER A 73 15.00 1.60 16.70
CA SER A 73 15.06 1.53 15.23
C SER A 73 14.27 0.36 14.65
N SER A 74 13.94 -0.66 15.45
CA SER A 74 13.31 -1.89 14.96
C SER A 74 12.73 -2.72 16.10
N ALA A 75 11.69 -3.50 15.79
CA ALA A 75 11.20 -4.61 16.59
C ALA A 75 11.51 -5.95 15.90
N GLN A 76 11.71 -7.00 16.71
CA GLN A 76 11.89 -8.37 16.23
C GLN A 76 10.93 -9.28 17.01
N ILE A 77 10.06 -9.96 16.30
CA ILE A 77 9.04 -10.85 16.85
C ILE A 77 9.40 -12.28 16.44
N PRO A 78 9.99 -13.08 17.34
CA PRO A 78 10.33 -14.45 17.00
C PRO A 78 9.05 -15.28 16.83
N LEU A 79 8.94 -16.02 15.72
CA LEU A 79 7.94 -17.08 15.50
C LEU A 79 8.22 -18.33 16.37
N THR A 80 8.90 -18.14 17.50
CA THR A 80 9.38 -19.21 18.36
C THR A 80 8.24 -19.86 19.10
N SER A 81 8.39 -21.17 19.34
CA SER A 81 7.45 -21.94 20.13
C SER A 81 7.38 -21.46 21.58
N MET A 82 6.26 -20.85 21.98
CA MET A 82 5.86 -20.86 23.39
C MET A 82 5.45 -22.29 23.78
N GLY A 83 6.44 -23.14 24.08
CA GLY A 83 6.23 -24.55 24.43
C GLY A 83 6.51 -25.52 23.28
N LYS A 84 5.56 -26.44 22.99
CA LYS A 84 5.69 -27.49 21.95
C LYS A 84 5.10 -27.12 20.59
N GLN A 85 4.38 -26.00 20.48
CA GLN A 85 3.75 -25.56 19.24
C GLN A 85 4.52 -24.35 18.71
N ARG A 86 4.84 -24.33 17.42
CA ARG A 86 5.35 -23.13 16.74
C ARG A 86 4.23 -22.11 16.70
N GLN A 87 4.53 -20.88 17.09
CA GLN A 87 3.65 -19.78 16.79
C GLN A 87 3.79 -19.43 15.32
N THR A 88 2.68 -19.14 14.68
CA THR A 88 2.66 -18.67 13.30
C THR A 88 1.85 -17.40 13.23
N LEU A 89 2.10 -16.62 12.18
CA LEU A 89 1.41 -15.37 11.95
C LEU A 89 -0.01 -15.69 11.47
N GLU A 90 -1.00 -15.20 12.22
CA GLU A 90 -2.42 -15.20 11.85
C GLU A 90 -2.64 -13.88 11.12
N ASP A 91 -2.98 -12.80 11.83
CA ASP A 91 -3.26 -11.54 11.12
C ASP A 91 -2.09 -10.55 11.13
N ILE A 92 -2.08 -9.68 10.12
CA ILE A 92 -1.30 -8.43 10.13
C ILE A 92 -2.29 -7.27 10.00
N HIS A 93 -2.29 -6.37 10.98
CA HIS A 93 -3.02 -5.12 10.91
C HIS A 93 -2.04 -3.94 11.05
N ILE A 94 -2.11 -3.02 10.10
CA ILE A 94 -1.29 -1.81 10.06
C ILE A 94 -2.21 -0.61 9.92
N ASP A 95 -2.23 0.28 10.91
CA ASP A 95 -2.94 1.56 10.86
C ASP A 95 -1.89 2.66 10.91
N MET A 96 -1.82 3.53 9.90
CA MET A 96 -0.82 4.61 9.83
C MET A 96 -1.35 5.97 10.31
N GLU A 97 -2.65 6.06 10.66
CA GLU A 97 -3.43 7.24 11.06
C GLU A 97 -3.41 8.42 10.06
N GLY A 98 -2.25 8.97 9.75
CA GLY A 98 -2.06 9.96 8.71
C GLY A 98 -0.66 10.55 8.71
N GLY A 99 -0.30 11.20 7.62
CA GLY A 99 1.08 11.55 7.36
C GLY A 99 1.36 11.52 5.87
N ASN A 100 2.46 10.89 5.50
CA ASN A 100 2.86 10.59 4.12
C ASN A 100 3.74 9.36 4.32
N ASP A 101 3.11 8.22 4.39
CA ASP A 101 3.59 7.01 4.99
C ASP A 101 4.11 6.05 3.92
N GLU A 102 5.11 5.25 4.29
CA GLU A 102 5.69 4.27 3.39
C GLU A 102 5.75 2.91 4.10
N VAL A 103 4.92 1.98 3.63
CA VAL A 103 4.80 0.63 4.20
C VAL A 103 5.31 -0.38 3.17
N VAL A 104 6.32 -1.16 3.53
CA VAL A 104 6.87 -2.23 2.67
C VAL A 104 6.73 -3.58 3.36
N LEU A 105 5.94 -4.49 2.77
CA LEU A 105 5.81 -5.88 3.20
C LEU A 105 6.56 -6.80 2.24
N SER A 106 7.40 -7.69 2.77
CA SER A 106 8.19 -8.60 1.94
C SER A 106 8.32 -9.99 2.55
N GLY A 107 8.00 -11.03 1.78
CA GLY A 107 8.21 -12.43 2.19
C GLY A 107 7.40 -12.83 3.41
N LEU A 108 6.18 -12.31 3.53
CA LEU A 108 5.24 -12.60 4.62
C LEU A 108 4.15 -13.53 4.12
N TYR A 109 3.82 -14.55 4.91
CA TYR A 109 2.74 -15.48 4.62
C TYR A 109 1.96 -15.75 5.89
N THR A 110 0.69 -15.39 5.93
CA THR A 110 -0.24 -15.85 6.96
C THR A 110 -0.57 -17.33 6.69
N ASN A 111 -0.99 -18.09 7.69
CA ASN A 111 -1.12 -19.55 7.53
C ASN A 111 -2.24 -20.23 8.32
N TRP A 112 -3.26 -19.46 8.69
CA TRP A 112 -4.50 -19.95 9.28
C TRP A 112 -5.67 -19.70 8.35
N ASP A 113 -6.75 -20.47 8.54
CA ASP A 113 -7.84 -20.57 7.56
C ASP A 113 -8.63 -19.26 7.39
N ASP A 114 -8.41 -18.27 8.26
CA ASP A 114 -9.10 -16.98 8.40
C ASP A 114 -8.09 -15.84 8.64
N ALA A 115 -6.92 -15.91 8.00
CA ALA A 115 -5.77 -15.09 8.35
C ALA A 115 -5.53 -13.94 7.35
N ASP A 116 -5.75 -12.71 7.84
CA ASP A 116 -5.89 -11.49 7.04
C ASP A 116 -4.64 -10.61 7.04
N ILE A 117 -4.56 -9.75 6.02
CA ILE A 117 -3.68 -8.58 6.02
C ILE A 117 -4.53 -7.34 5.76
N ASP A 118 -4.55 -6.44 6.73
CA ASP A 118 -5.30 -5.20 6.72
C ASP A 118 -4.33 -4.02 6.90
N ILE A 119 -4.40 -3.05 5.99
CA ILE A 119 -3.59 -1.83 6.00
C ILE A 119 -4.48 -0.60 5.80
N ASP A 120 -4.64 0.21 6.83
CA ASP A 120 -5.20 1.56 6.77
C ASP A 120 -4.05 2.58 6.74
N LEU A 121 -3.98 3.36 5.67
CA LEU A 121 -2.94 4.39 5.47
C LEU A 121 -3.30 5.73 6.12
N GLY A 122 -4.58 5.96 6.39
CA GLY A 122 -5.06 7.24 6.90
C GLY A 122 -4.90 8.41 5.91
N ASP A 123 -4.99 9.65 6.41
CA ASP A 123 -4.87 10.84 5.56
C ASP A 123 -3.41 11.09 5.15
N GLY A 124 -3.11 11.28 3.87
CA GLY A 124 -1.73 11.49 3.44
C GLY A 124 -1.48 11.11 1.99
N SER A 125 -0.30 11.45 1.47
CA SER A 125 0.17 10.83 0.21
C SER A 125 1.06 9.65 0.56
N ASP A 126 0.48 8.46 0.51
CA ASP A 126 1.03 7.26 1.10
C ASP A 126 1.55 6.31 0.04
N THR A 127 2.31 5.32 0.48
CA THR A 127 2.88 4.33 -0.42
C THR A 127 2.95 2.97 0.24
N VAL A 128 2.38 1.97 -0.42
CA VAL A 128 2.40 0.59 0.03
C VAL A 128 3.05 -0.29 -1.03
N ARG A 129 3.98 -1.15 -0.61
CA ARG A 129 4.62 -2.11 -1.51
C ARG A 129 4.66 -3.50 -0.92
N PHE A 130 4.09 -4.44 -1.65
CA PHE A 130 4.12 -5.85 -1.34
C PHE A 130 5.08 -6.60 -2.26
N TYR A 131 5.93 -7.45 -1.68
CA TYR A 131 6.87 -8.30 -2.40
C TYR A 131 6.81 -9.74 -1.89
N ASN A 132 6.22 -10.66 -2.68
CA ASN A 132 6.09 -12.07 -2.30
C ASN A 132 5.33 -12.22 -0.98
N VAL A 133 4.09 -11.73 -0.96
CA VAL A 133 3.23 -11.76 0.22
C VAL A 133 2.01 -12.62 -0.06
N GLY A 134 1.55 -13.36 0.95
CA GLY A 134 0.31 -14.11 0.86
C GLY A 134 -0.54 -13.95 2.12
N ALA A 135 -1.79 -13.53 1.95
CA ALA A 135 -2.86 -13.76 2.92
C ALA A 135 -3.53 -15.11 2.60
N ILE A 136 -4.15 -15.76 3.59
CA ILE A 136 -4.94 -16.97 3.34
C ILE A 136 -6.38 -16.59 3.01
N ASP A 137 -6.93 -15.65 3.77
CA ASP A 137 -8.27 -15.11 3.60
C ASP A 137 -8.11 -13.75 2.91
N ASP A 138 -8.22 -12.62 3.60
CA ASP A 138 -8.35 -11.33 2.93
C ASP A 138 -7.04 -10.51 2.90
N LEU A 139 -6.87 -9.74 1.83
CA LEU A 139 -5.92 -8.63 1.76
C LEU A 139 -6.69 -7.33 1.50
N MET A 140 -6.72 -6.46 2.49
CA MET A 140 -7.38 -5.16 2.45
C MET A 140 -6.33 -4.04 2.54
N ILE A 141 -6.47 -3.04 1.66
CA ILE A 141 -5.67 -1.82 1.70
C ILE A 141 -6.61 -0.63 1.55
N GLU A 142 -6.66 0.23 2.56
CA GLU A 142 -7.49 1.42 2.59
C GLU A 142 -6.61 2.68 2.66
N GLY A 143 -6.87 3.62 1.74
CA GLY A 143 -6.32 4.97 1.73
C GLY A 143 -7.20 5.96 2.51
N GLY A 144 -6.69 7.18 2.66
CA GLY A 144 -7.39 8.24 3.39
C GLY A 144 -8.59 8.84 2.66
N ASN A 145 -9.37 9.64 3.39
CA ASN A 145 -10.48 10.39 2.81
C ASN A 145 -10.08 11.80 2.31
N ASP A 146 -8.78 12.09 2.23
CA ASP A 146 -8.25 13.40 1.91
C ASP A 146 -8.05 13.59 0.38
N TRP A 147 -7.01 14.31 -0.05
CA TRP A 147 -6.63 14.49 -1.45
C TRP A 147 -5.16 14.13 -1.67
N GLY A 148 -4.61 13.29 -0.78
CA GLY A 148 -3.30 12.73 -0.95
C GLY A 148 -3.22 11.87 -2.21
N ALA A 149 -2.02 11.64 -2.71
CA ALA A 149 -1.82 10.78 -3.88
C ALA A 149 -1.14 9.51 -3.43
N ASP A 150 -1.88 8.41 -3.46
CA ASP A 150 -1.45 7.12 -2.94
C ASP A 150 -0.82 6.26 -4.02
N SER A 151 0.16 5.45 -3.62
CA SER A 151 0.85 4.54 -4.54
C SER A 151 0.93 3.13 -3.97
N ILE A 152 0.19 2.22 -4.59
CA ILE A 152 0.12 0.81 -4.19
C ILE A 152 0.81 -0.05 -5.26
N LEU A 153 1.79 -0.85 -4.84
CA LEU A 153 2.50 -1.80 -5.69
C LEU A 153 2.38 -3.22 -5.14
N LEU A 154 1.80 -4.11 -5.92
CA LEU A 154 1.68 -5.53 -5.61
C LEU A 154 2.62 -6.35 -6.50
N TRP A 155 3.61 -7.04 -5.92
CA TRP A 155 4.50 -7.93 -6.66
C TRP A 155 4.46 -9.35 -6.11
N ASN A 156 3.93 -10.27 -6.92
CA ASN A 156 3.77 -11.68 -6.55
C ASN A 156 2.96 -11.82 -5.25
N VAL A 157 1.73 -11.33 -5.27
CA VAL A 157 0.81 -11.28 -4.12
C VAL A 157 -0.36 -12.23 -4.35
N GLY A 158 -0.86 -12.87 -3.30
CA GLY A 158 -2.16 -13.53 -3.38
C GLY A 158 -2.89 -13.64 -2.05
N ALA A 159 -4.21 -13.79 -2.15
CA ALA A 159 -5.17 -13.88 -1.06
C ALA A 159 -6.41 -14.66 -1.57
N ASP A 160 -7.40 -14.92 -0.72
CA ASP A 160 -8.73 -15.33 -1.16
C ASP A 160 -9.39 -14.14 -1.87
N ASP A 161 -9.58 -13.04 -1.13
CA ASP A 161 -10.03 -11.75 -1.65
C ASP A 161 -8.95 -10.67 -1.56
N ILE A 162 -8.92 -9.78 -2.55
CA ILE A 162 -8.06 -8.59 -2.55
C ILE A 162 -8.93 -7.37 -2.77
N GLU A 163 -8.93 -6.49 -1.77
CA GLU A 163 -9.66 -5.22 -1.79
C GLU A 163 -8.68 -4.04 -1.66
N ILE A 164 -8.83 -3.07 -2.54
CA ILE A 164 -8.00 -1.87 -2.56
C ILE A 164 -8.90 -0.64 -2.73
N GLU A 165 -8.95 0.19 -1.70
CA GLU A 165 -9.59 1.50 -1.74
C GLU A 165 -8.51 2.58 -1.59
N THR A 166 -8.43 3.53 -2.52
CA THR A 166 -7.40 4.61 -2.47
C THR A 166 -7.93 5.96 -2.03
N GLY A 167 -9.25 6.11 -1.86
CA GLY A 167 -9.83 7.40 -1.48
C GLY A 167 -9.80 8.43 -2.61
N ASN A 168 -9.65 9.72 -2.29
CA ASN A 168 -9.48 10.75 -3.35
C ASN A 168 -8.01 11.12 -3.49
N GLY A 169 -7.59 11.45 -4.71
CA GLY A 169 -6.17 11.66 -4.94
C GLY A 169 -5.82 11.81 -6.41
N ASN A 170 -4.59 11.51 -6.78
CA ASN A 170 -4.34 11.02 -8.14
C ASN A 170 -3.52 9.77 -7.90
N ASP A 171 -4.22 8.66 -7.82
CA ASP A 171 -3.72 7.46 -7.18
C ASP A 171 -3.15 6.49 -8.21
N ALA A 172 -2.24 5.64 -7.76
CA ALA A 172 -1.55 4.70 -8.62
C ALA A 172 -1.56 3.30 -8.01
N VAL A 173 -2.33 2.39 -8.61
CA VAL A 173 -2.40 0.98 -8.20
C VAL A 173 -1.82 0.10 -9.29
N HIS A 174 -0.69 -0.54 -9.00
CA HIS A 174 -0.01 -1.42 -9.95
C HIS A 174 0.22 -2.82 -9.39
N GLY A 175 -0.05 -3.85 -10.19
CA GLY A 175 0.19 -5.24 -9.81
C GLY A 175 0.93 -6.06 -10.87
N TYR A 176 1.85 -6.90 -10.41
CA TYR A 176 2.56 -7.89 -11.20
C TYR A 176 2.42 -9.26 -10.55
N MET A 177 1.85 -10.23 -11.28
CA MET A 177 1.58 -11.59 -10.76
C MET A 177 0.72 -11.57 -9.50
N VAL A 178 -0.44 -10.92 -9.56
CA VAL A 178 -1.42 -10.86 -8.46
C VAL A 178 -2.44 -11.99 -8.61
N ARG A 179 -2.87 -12.58 -7.50
CA ARG A 179 -3.88 -13.64 -7.50
C ARG A 179 -4.85 -13.49 -6.33
N ALA A 180 -6.07 -13.05 -6.61
CA ALA A 180 -7.21 -13.39 -5.78
C ALA A 180 -7.73 -14.79 -6.19
N ILE A 181 -8.29 -15.54 -5.24
CA ILE A 181 -8.95 -16.81 -5.52
C ILE A 181 -10.41 -16.58 -5.88
N ASP A 182 -11.10 -15.69 -5.17
CA ASP A 182 -12.49 -15.33 -5.38
C ASP A 182 -12.57 -13.91 -5.98
N GLU A 183 -12.55 -12.85 -5.16
CA GLU A 183 -12.75 -11.47 -5.61
C GLU A 183 -11.45 -10.65 -5.67
N PHE A 184 -11.29 -9.89 -6.76
CA PHE A 184 -10.32 -8.80 -6.83
C PHE A 184 -11.05 -7.48 -7.09
N HIS A 185 -11.21 -6.69 -6.04
CA HIS A 185 -11.89 -5.41 -6.03
C HIS A 185 -10.92 -4.24 -5.93
N ILE A 186 -11.13 -3.19 -6.73
CA ILE A 186 -10.39 -1.93 -6.67
C ILE A 186 -11.35 -0.76 -6.83
N GLU A 187 -11.38 0.13 -5.83
CA GLU A 187 -12.08 1.40 -5.89
C GLU A 187 -11.08 2.56 -5.75
N THR A 188 -11.06 3.42 -6.77
CA THR A 188 -10.46 4.76 -6.66
C THR A 188 -11.58 5.80 -6.60
N GLY A 189 -11.29 6.96 -5.99
CA GLY A 189 -12.29 7.98 -5.74
C GLY A 189 -12.27 9.09 -6.78
N ARG A 190 -11.84 10.30 -6.37
CA ARG A 190 -11.74 11.43 -7.29
C ARG A 190 -10.29 11.69 -7.65
N GLY A 191 -10.08 11.95 -8.93
CA GLY A 191 -8.87 12.51 -9.51
C GLY A 191 -8.44 11.72 -10.74
N ASN A 192 -7.20 11.91 -11.21
CA ASN A 192 -6.76 11.22 -12.43
C ASN A 192 -5.93 10.01 -12.02
N ASP A 193 -6.61 8.88 -11.88
CA ASP A 193 -6.07 7.66 -11.31
C ASP A 193 -5.47 6.76 -12.39
N THR A 194 -4.46 5.97 -11.99
CA THR A 194 -3.79 5.01 -12.88
C THR A 194 -3.78 3.64 -12.26
N VAL A 195 -4.49 2.70 -12.88
CA VAL A 195 -4.60 1.32 -12.45
C VAL A 195 -4.02 0.39 -13.51
N GLY A 196 -3.13 -0.52 -13.11
CA GLY A 196 -2.35 -1.33 -14.06
C GLY A 196 -1.99 -2.71 -13.56
N PHE A 197 -2.44 -3.76 -14.25
CA PHE A 197 -2.14 -5.14 -13.88
C PHE A 197 -1.51 -5.94 -15.00
N PHE A 198 -0.41 -6.62 -14.66
CA PHE A 198 0.23 -7.61 -15.51
C PHE A 198 0.18 -8.98 -14.84
N ARG A 199 -0.42 -9.96 -15.52
CA ARG A 199 -0.58 -11.34 -15.03
C ARG A 199 -1.40 -11.44 -13.74
N ALA A 200 -2.54 -10.76 -13.66
CA ALA A 200 -3.48 -10.92 -12.56
C ALA A 200 -4.47 -12.09 -12.79
N ARG A 201 -4.98 -12.68 -11.72
CA ARG A 201 -6.02 -13.70 -11.73
C ARG A 201 -7.02 -13.48 -10.59
N ALA A 202 -8.29 -13.72 -10.86
CA ALA A 202 -9.39 -13.75 -9.89
C ALA A 202 -10.52 -14.66 -10.41
N ASP A 203 -11.53 -14.97 -9.60
CA ASP A 203 -12.81 -15.46 -10.13
C ASP A 203 -13.64 -14.26 -10.62
N GLU A 204 -13.78 -13.25 -9.77
CA GLU A 204 -14.44 -11.97 -10.04
C GLU A 204 -13.41 -10.82 -10.02
N LEU A 205 -13.46 -9.95 -11.02
CA LEU A 205 -12.65 -8.74 -11.09
C LEU A 205 -13.57 -7.53 -11.21
N ASP A 206 -13.55 -6.68 -10.20
CA ASP A 206 -14.27 -5.41 -10.17
C ASP A 206 -13.27 -4.25 -10.04
N ILE A 207 -13.36 -3.28 -10.96
CA ILE A 207 -12.54 -2.07 -10.92
C ILE A 207 -13.42 -0.86 -11.19
N ASN A 208 -13.51 0.03 -10.21
CA ASN A 208 -14.17 1.32 -10.32
C ASN A 208 -13.14 2.45 -10.15
N LEU A 209 -13.01 3.30 -11.16
CA LEU A 209 -12.04 4.41 -11.17
C LEU A 209 -12.64 5.75 -10.72
N GLY A 210 -13.93 5.79 -10.38
CA GLY A 210 -14.53 6.96 -9.77
C GLY A 210 -14.73 8.16 -10.70
N ALA A 211 -14.04 9.27 -10.49
CA ALA A 211 -14.30 10.51 -11.23
C ALA A 211 -13.03 11.25 -11.64
N ASP A 212 -13.13 11.96 -12.78
CA ASP A 212 -12.11 12.74 -13.49
C ASP A 212 -11.58 12.02 -14.74
N ASN A 213 -10.28 11.79 -14.95
CA ASN A 213 -9.84 11.16 -16.20
C ASN A 213 -8.84 10.06 -15.90
N ASP A 214 -9.32 8.83 -15.99
CA ASP A 214 -8.60 7.69 -15.42
C ASP A 214 -7.99 6.81 -16.51
N SER A 215 -7.04 5.98 -16.10
CA SER A 215 -6.35 5.06 -17.00
C SER A 215 -6.26 3.67 -16.40
N LEU A 216 -6.90 2.70 -17.07
CA LEU A 216 -6.82 1.29 -16.74
C LEU A 216 -6.03 0.51 -17.80
N THR A 217 -5.00 -0.22 -17.36
CA THR A 217 -4.24 -1.15 -18.21
C THR A 217 -4.28 -2.58 -17.67
N LEU A 218 -4.84 -3.51 -18.44
CA LEU A 218 -4.93 -4.94 -18.09
C LEU A 218 -4.17 -5.79 -19.13
N GLN A 219 -3.12 -6.48 -18.69
CA GLN A 219 -2.31 -7.33 -19.57
C GLN A 219 -2.14 -8.73 -18.99
N GLU A 220 -2.47 -9.76 -19.78
CA GLU A 220 -2.43 -11.16 -19.32
C GLU A 220 -3.30 -11.42 -18.07
N VAL A 221 -4.38 -10.67 -17.91
CA VAL A 221 -5.36 -10.82 -16.81
C VAL A 221 -6.38 -11.90 -17.16
N ASN A 222 -6.76 -12.72 -16.17
CA ASN A 222 -7.72 -13.80 -16.32
C ASN A 222 -8.68 -13.83 -15.12
N ALA A 223 -9.94 -13.48 -15.37
CA ALA A 223 -11.05 -13.62 -14.43
C ALA A 223 -12.28 -14.20 -15.16
N ASN A 224 -13.18 -14.83 -14.41
CA ASN A 224 -14.39 -15.44 -14.97
C ASN A 224 -15.52 -14.43 -15.10
N ASP A 225 -15.66 -13.53 -14.12
CA ASP A 225 -16.53 -12.35 -14.16
C ASP A 225 -15.67 -11.07 -14.12
N VAL A 226 -16.05 -10.07 -14.90
CA VAL A 226 -15.30 -8.83 -15.06
C VAL A 226 -16.28 -7.66 -15.18
N ASP A 227 -16.27 -6.78 -14.18
CA ASP A 227 -16.91 -5.46 -14.21
C ASP A 227 -15.83 -4.36 -14.16
N LEU A 228 -15.86 -3.45 -15.12
CA LEU A 228 -14.89 -2.35 -15.20
C LEU A 228 -15.65 -1.05 -15.45
N ASP A 229 -15.62 -0.15 -14.48
CA ASP A 229 -16.23 1.18 -14.55
C ASP A 229 -15.16 2.27 -14.50
N GLY A 230 -15.02 3.03 -15.60
CA GLY A 230 -14.21 4.25 -15.60
C GLY A 230 -14.87 5.40 -14.84
N GLY A 231 -16.16 5.27 -14.50
CA GLY A 231 -16.91 6.27 -13.77
C GLY A 231 -17.20 7.52 -14.59
N SER A 232 -16.95 8.71 -14.04
CA SER A 232 -17.27 9.97 -14.70
C SER A 232 -16.05 10.69 -15.27
N GLY A 233 -16.01 10.85 -16.59
CA GLY A 233 -15.10 11.78 -17.28
C GLY A 233 -14.53 11.17 -18.55
N PHE A 234 -13.23 11.32 -18.83
CA PHE A 234 -12.60 10.83 -20.06
C PHE A 234 -11.57 9.73 -19.81
N ASP A 235 -12.08 8.53 -19.59
CA ASP A 235 -11.29 7.38 -19.12
C ASP A 235 -10.72 6.55 -20.27
N GLN A 236 -9.56 5.94 -20.03
CA GLN A 236 -8.82 5.14 -20.99
C GLN A 236 -8.72 3.69 -20.52
N LEU A 237 -9.10 2.75 -21.39
CA LEU A 237 -8.92 1.31 -21.16
C LEU A 237 -7.98 0.70 -22.20
N ARG A 238 -6.86 0.15 -21.75
CA ARG A 238 -5.95 -0.67 -22.56
C ARG A 238 -5.97 -2.11 -22.06
N PHE A 239 -6.46 -3.04 -22.88
CA PHE A 239 -6.52 -4.45 -22.50
C PHE A 239 -5.84 -5.38 -23.52
N GLN A 240 -5.11 -6.38 -23.02
CA GLN A 240 -4.56 -7.50 -23.81
C GLN A 240 -5.08 -8.82 -23.21
N PRO A 241 -6.19 -9.36 -23.74
CA PRO A 241 -6.82 -10.52 -23.13
C PRO A 241 -6.12 -11.83 -23.52
N GLN A 242 -6.18 -12.81 -22.62
CA GLN A 242 -5.87 -14.20 -22.95
C GLN A 242 -7.09 -14.83 -23.64
N SER A 243 -6.88 -15.55 -24.75
CA SER A 243 -7.97 -16.20 -25.50
C SER A 243 -8.40 -17.51 -24.83
N PRO A 244 -9.71 -17.84 -24.73
CA PRO A 244 -10.89 -17.07 -25.17
C PRO A 244 -11.32 -16.00 -24.16
N LEU A 245 -12.02 -14.96 -24.64
CA LEU A 245 -12.51 -13.85 -23.83
C LEU A 245 -13.65 -14.31 -22.89
N PRO A 246 -13.60 -13.99 -21.58
CA PRO A 246 -14.74 -14.08 -20.67
C PRO A 246 -15.91 -13.14 -21.08
N GLU A 247 -17.05 -13.25 -20.39
CA GLU A 247 -18.10 -12.23 -20.47
C GLU A 247 -17.63 -10.99 -19.70
N TRP A 248 -17.47 -9.86 -20.38
CA TRP A 248 -16.97 -8.62 -19.76
C TRP A 248 -18.05 -7.55 -19.87
N THR A 249 -18.29 -6.84 -18.77
CA THR A 249 -19.00 -5.57 -18.77
C THR A 249 -17.96 -4.45 -18.73
N MET A 250 -18.12 -3.44 -19.58
CA MET A 250 -17.17 -2.32 -19.67
C MET A 250 -17.93 -1.00 -19.83
N ASN A 251 -17.64 -0.03 -18.97
CA ASN A 251 -18.12 1.34 -19.09
C ASN A 251 -16.94 2.30 -19.26
N PHE A 252 -16.32 2.28 -20.45
CA PHE A 252 -15.21 3.17 -20.82
C PHE A 252 -15.51 3.96 -22.07
N ASN A 253 -14.92 5.16 -22.16
CA ASN A 253 -14.92 5.91 -23.41
C ASN A 253 -14.08 5.15 -24.46
N PRO A 254 -14.55 5.03 -25.71
CA PRO A 254 -13.79 4.34 -26.74
C PRO A 254 -12.48 5.10 -27.04
N LEU A 255 -11.35 4.41 -26.91
CA LEU A 255 -10.09 4.88 -27.46
C LEU A 255 -10.19 4.89 -28.99
N ASP A 256 -9.78 6.00 -29.63
CA ASP A 256 -9.54 6.01 -31.07
C ASP A 256 -8.46 4.93 -31.35
N GLU A 257 -8.78 3.90 -32.13
CA GLU A 257 -8.09 2.58 -32.21
C GLU A 257 -6.61 2.59 -32.70
N ALA A 258 -5.83 3.66 -32.53
CA ALA A 258 -4.61 3.87 -33.32
C ALA A 258 -3.29 4.12 -32.57
N ASP A 259 -3.24 4.19 -31.23
CA ASP A 259 -1.97 4.51 -30.56
C ASP A 259 -1.20 3.28 -30.05
N ASP A 260 -0.10 3.04 -30.78
CA ASP A 260 0.87 1.97 -30.69
C ASP A 260 1.36 1.64 -29.26
N PHE A 261 1.64 0.34 -29.07
CA PHE A 261 2.29 -0.24 -27.90
C PHE A 261 3.76 0.21 -27.79
N GLU A 262 4.09 1.09 -26.86
CA GLU A 262 5.45 1.17 -26.29
C GLU A 262 5.49 0.51 -24.92
N PHE A 263 6.34 -0.51 -24.83
CA PHE A 263 6.53 -1.44 -23.72
C PHE A 263 7.35 -0.79 -22.60
N PHE A 264 6.89 -0.87 -21.35
CA PHE A 264 7.76 -0.66 -20.17
C PHE A 264 8.51 -1.96 -19.87
N GLU A 265 9.57 -2.28 -20.64
CA GLU A 265 10.62 -3.19 -20.15
C GLU A 265 11.62 -2.38 -19.34
N GLN A 266 11.38 -2.20 -18.04
CA GLN A 266 12.43 -1.85 -17.07
C GLN A 266 11.95 -1.97 -15.63
N LEU A 267 11.93 -3.19 -15.09
CA LEU A 267 12.30 -3.51 -13.70
C LEU A 267 12.91 -4.92 -13.67
#